data_AF-A0A6V7XH31-F1
#
_entry.id   AF-A0A6V7XH31-F1
#
_cell.length_a   1.000
_cell.length_b   1.000
_cell.length_c   1.000
_cell.angle_alpha   90.00
_cell.angle_beta   90.00
_cell.angle_gamma   90.00
#
_symmetry.space_group_name_H-M   'P 1'
#
loop_
_entity.id
_entity.type
_entity.pdbx_description
1 polymer ?
#
loop_
_entity_poly.entity_id
_entity_poly.type
_entity_poly.pdbx_seq_one_letter_code
_entity_poly.pdbx_strand_id
1 'polypeptide(L)'
;MLFLIDECAKILHCHPKSLRDQIHHPSKRALLVSKLKGRKVRTLYSDRNGFRKTFTINGLTYKGAHCTMAYGALSRPFNVSVAAHFYSRHRIRLQYPYLQCVIEHFPRRCEDRFYPLELLEFVDEKEEDYIGFQLDDKPLYSEVSDKLQIDKETSDSDKNMEDTLHFEDDFDEMEGW
;
A
#
# COMPACT_ATOMS: atom_id res chain seq x y z
N MET A 1 15.49 10.70 -16.30
CA MET A 1 14.20 10.09 -15.94
C MET A 1 14.11 8.70 -16.55
N LEU A 2 14.12 7.66 -15.71
CA LEU A 2 14.15 6.27 -16.14
C LEU A 2 12.89 5.54 -15.65
N PHE A 3 11.93 5.32 -16.54
CA PHE A 3 10.68 4.65 -16.19
C PHE A 3 10.89 3.17 -15.89
N LEU A 4 10.18 2.67 -14.87
CA LEU A 4 10.32 1.28 -14.46
C LEU A 4 9.85 0.31 -15.56
N ILE A 5 8.81 0.67 -16.32
CA ILE A 5 8.31 -0.15 -17.44
C ILE A 5 9.38 -0.36 -18.51
N ASP A 6 10.12 0.70 -18.86
CA ASP A 6 11.14 0.63 -19.91
C ASP A 6 12.29 -0.28 -19.48
N GLU A 7 12.69 -0.23 -18.21
CA GLU A 7 13.68 -1.17 -17.69
C GLU A 7 13.18 -2.60 -17.61
N CYS A 8 11.92 -2.83 -17.27
CA CYS A 8 11.35 -4.17 -17.33
C CYS A 8 11.43 -4.74 -18.75
N ALA A 9 11.13 -3.92 -19.76
CA ALA A 9 11.23 -4.30 -21.16
C ALA A 9 12.68 -4.59 -21.58
N LYS A 10 13.64 -3.77 -21.14
CA LYS A 10 15.08 -4.00 -21.39
C LYS A 10 15.60 -5.29 -20.75
N ILE A 11 15.28 -5.56 -19.49
CA ILE A 11 15.69 -6.78 -18.77
C ILE A 11 15.13 -8.04 -19.46
N LEU A 12 13.91 -7.96 -19.99
CA LEU A 12 13.27 -9.07 -20.70
C LEU A 12 13.60 -9.12 -22.20
N HIS A 13 14.45 -8.21 -22.69
CA HIS A 13 14.82 -8.08 -24.11
C HIS A 13 13.59 -8.06 -25.03
N CYS A 14 12.56 -7.31 -24.65
CA CYS A 14 11.31 -7.22 -25.40
C CYS A 14 10.88 -5.78 -25.66
N HIS A 15 9.97 -5.61 -26.62
CA HIS A 15 9.35 -4.31 -26.87
C HIS A 15 8.33 -4.00 -25.74
N PRO A 16 8.18 -2.75 -25.27
CA PRO A 16 7.24 -2.39 -24.21
C PRO A 16 5.80 -2.86 -24.45
N LYS A 17 5.35 -2.84 -25.71
CA LYS A 17 4.02 -3.38 -26.11
C LYS A 17 3.84 -4.87 -25.82
N SER A 18 4.91 -5.66 -25.91
CA SER A 18 4.90 -7.10 -25.64
C SER A 18 5.18 -7.42 -24.17
N LEU A 19 5.46 -6.42 -23.33
CA LEU A 19 5.85 -6.62 -21.94
C LEU A 19 4.82 -7.46 -21.18
N ARG A 20 3.53 -7.24 -21.43
CA ARG A 20 2.41 -7.97 -20.81
C ARG A 20 2.59 -9.48 -20.88
N ASP A 21 2.80 -10.01 -22.07
CA ASP A 21 2.86 -11.47 -22.28
C ASP A 21 4.12 -12.05 -21.63
N GLN A 22 5.21 -11.27 -21.66
CA GLN A 22 6.49 -11.66 -21.10
C GLN A 22 6.45 -11.71 -19.57
N ILE A 23 5.90 -10.70 -18.91
CA ILE A 23 5.87 -10.60 -17.45
C ILE A 23 4.87 -11.56 -16.78
N HIS A 24 3.87 -12.05 -17.52
CA HIS A 24 2.94 -13.06 -17.00
C HIS A 24 3.63 -14.41 -16.80
N HIS A 25 4.65 -14.73 -17.61
CA HIS A 25 5.41 -15.96 -17.49
C HIS A 25 6.17 -16.01 -16.14
N PRO A 26 5.97 -17.05 -15.30
CA PRO A 26 6.56 -17.12 -13.96
C PRO A 26 8.09 -16.93 -13.93
N SER A 27 8.82 -17.58 -14.84
CA SER A 27 10.28 -17.48 -14.88
C SER A 27 10.79 -16.07 -15.24
N LYS A 28 10.07 -15.35 -16.10
CA LYS A 28 10.43 -13.99 -16.51
C LYS A 28 10.10 -12.98 -15.42
N ARG A 29 8.96 -13.18 -14.73
CA ARG A 29 8.63 -12.42 -13.52
C ARG A 29 9.67 -12.63 -12.41
N ALA A 30 10.08 -13.88 -12.18
CA ALA A 30 11.12 -14.19 -11.20
C ALA A 30 12.47 -13.52 -11.54
N LEU A 31 12.85 -13.50 -12.82
CA LEU A 31 14.02 -12.77 -13.31
C LEU A 31 13.91 -11.25 -13.05
N LEU A 32 12.75 -10.66 -13.31
CA LEU A 32 12.53 -9.24 -13.00
C LEU A 32 12.65 -8.99 -11.49
N VAL A 33 12.00 -9.80 -10.66
CA VAL A 33 12.08 -9.66 -9.21
C VAL A 33 13.53 -9.77 -8.73
N SER A 34 14.32 -10.73 -9.22
CA SER A 34 15.71 -10.87 -8.79
C SER A 34 16.60 -9.70 -9.19
N LYS A 35 16.31 -9.03 -10.32
CA LYS A 35 17.06 -7.86 -10.79
C LYS A 35 16.59 -6.53 -10.17
N LEU A 36 15.32 -6.44 -9.79
CA LEU A 36 14.70 -5.19 -9.36
C LEU A 36 14.59 -5.07 -7.84
N LYS A 37 14.52 -6.19 -7.11
CA LYS A 37 14.35 -6.19 -5.66
C LYS A 37 15.47 -5.39 -4.98
N GLY A 38 15.09 -4.53 -4.04
CA GLY A 38 15.99 -3.66 -3.30
C GLY A 38 16.30 -2.32 -3.98
N ARG A 39 16.00 -2.16 -5.28
CA ARG A 39 16.16 -0.86 -5.95
C ARG A 39 15.11 0.13 -5.47
N LYS A 40 15.50 1.40 -5.35
CA LYS A 40 14.61 2.51 -5.00
C LYS A 40 13.88 3.06 -6.23
N VAL A 41 12.60 3.32 -6.06
CA VAL A 41 11.72 3.91 -7.07
C VAL A 41 10.89 5.03 -6.47
N ARG A 42 10.48 5.98 -7.31
CA ARG A 42 9.63 7.11 -6.96
C ARG A 42 8.34 7.07 -7.77
N THR A 43 7.23 7.50 -7.15
CA THR A 43 5.95 7.65 -7.84
C THR A 43 5.97 8.84 -8.80
N LEU A 44 5.43 8.64 -10.00
CA LEU A 44 5.27 9.70 -11.01
C LEU A 44 4.15 10.70 -10.68
N TYR A 45 3.26 10.31 -9.77
CA TYR A 45 2.17 11.13 -9.29
C TYR A 45 2.47 11.61 -7.86
N SER A 46 1.88 12.76 -7.53
CA SER A 46 1.85 13.29 -6.16
C SER A 46 0.60 12.83 -5.43
N ASP A 47 0.73 12.61 -4.13
CA ASP A 47 -0.42 12.41 -3.25
C ASP A 47 -1.22 13.71 -3.05
N ARG A 48 -2.27 13.67 -2.21
CA ARG A 48 -3.08 14.86 -1.92
C ARG A 48 -2.30 15.99 -1.24
N ASN A 49 -1.17 15.67 -0.64
CA ASN A 49 -0.31 16.62 0.05
C ASN A 49 0.83 17.13 -0.86
N GLY A 50 0.83 16.75 -2.15
CA GLY A 50 1.84 17.14 -3.12
C GLY A 50 3.10 16.28 -3.11
N PHE A 51 3.23 15.32 -2.19
CA PHE A 51 4.43 14.50 -2.05
C PHE A 51 4.45 13.36 -3.05
N ARG A 52 5.61 13.16 -3.68
CA ARG A 52 5.94 11.95 -4.44
C ARG A 52 6.61 10.97 -3.51
N LYS A 53 6.10 9.75 -3.50
CA LYS A 53 6.59 8.73 -2.59
C LYS A 53 7.80 8.03 -3.20
N THR A 54 8.87 7.90 -2.43
CA THR A 54 10.01 7.03 -2.74
C THR A 54 9.97 5.79 -1.85
N PHE A 55 10.22 4.62 -2.43
CA PHE A 55 10.22 3.34 -1.72
C PHE A 55 11.08 2.30 -2.42
N THR A 56 11.32 1.16 -1.79
CA THR A 56 12.11 0.05 -2.33
C THR A 56 11.22 -1.04 -2.92
N ILE A 57 11.64 -1.63 -4.02
CA ILE A 57 10.93 -2.76 -4.65
C ILE A 57 11.13 -4.02 -3.79
N ASN A 58 10.05 -4.61 -3.26
CA ASN A 58 10.12 -5.91 -2.59
C ASN A 58 9.77 -7.08 -3.53
N GLY A 59 8.88 -6.85 -4.49
CA GLY A 59 8.43 -7.87 -5.43
C GLY A 59 7.45 -7.35 -6.48
N LEU A 60 6.87 -8.29 -7.23
CA LEU A 60 5.86 -8.03 -8.26
C LEU A 60 4.65 -8.92 -8.01
N THR A 61 3.44 -8.41 -8.27
CA THR A 61 2.21 -9.20 -8.18
C THR A 61 2.15 -10.27 -9.27
N TYR A 62 1.32 -11.29 -9.08
CA TYR A 62 1.07 -12.32 -10.09
C TYR A 62 0.16 -11.81 -11.21
N LYS A 63 -0.87 -11.05 -10.83
CA LYS A 63 -1.90 -10.49 -11.71
C LYS A 63 -1.65 -9.01 -11.99
N GLY A 64 -2.29 -8.49 -13.02
CA GLY A 64 -2.26 -7.06 -13.35
C GLY A 64 -3.10 -6.20 -12.40
N ALA A 65 -2.87 -4.89 -12.42
CA ALA A 65 -3.54 -3.90 -11.55
C ALA A 65 -5.08 -3.93 -11.56
N HIS A 66 -5.70 -4.32 -12.68
CA HIS A 66 -7.15 -4.48 -12.78
C HIS A 66 -7.71 -5.67 -11.98
N CYS A 67 -6.88 -6.69 -11.72
CA CYS A 67 -7.25 -7.90 -10.97
C CYS A 67 -6.62 -7.97 -9.59
N THR A 68 -5.54 -7.22 -9.34
CA THR A 68 -4.91 -7.14 -8.03
C THR A 68 -5.83 -6.34 -7.11
N MET A 69 -6.32 -6.99 -6.05
CA MET A 69 -7.14 -6.35 -5.04
C MET A 69 -6.24 -5.70 -3.99
N ALA A 70 -6.50 -4.44 -3.67
CA ALA A 70 -5.89 -3.73 -2.55
C ALA A 70 -6.99 -3.39 -1.53
N TYR A 71 -6.65 -3.47 -0.25
CA TYR A 71 -7.54 -3.01 0.81
C TYR A 71 -7.66 -1.48 0.72
N GLY A 72 -8.83 -1.00 0.36
CA GLY A 72 -9.12 0.42 0.53
C GLY A 72 -9.31 0.73 2.01
N ALA A 73 -8.80 1.87 2.48
CA ALA A 73 -9.15 2.39 3.81
C ALA A 73 -10.56 2.99 3.77
N LEU A 74 -11.61 2.15 3.80
CA LEU A 74 -12.98 2.57 4.12
C LEU A 74 -13.44 1.88 5.41
N SER A 75 -14.55 2.37 5.93
CA SER A 75 -15.23 1.92 7.16
C SER A 75 -15.63 0.43 7.16
N ARG A 76 -15.59 -0.26 6.02
CA ARG A 76 -15.78 -1.70 5.89
C ARG A 76 -14.69 -2.25 4.95
N PRO A 77 -14.17 -3.48 5.16
CA PRO A 77 -13.17 -4.06 4.26
C PRO A 77 -13.82 -4.33 2.90
N PHE A 78 -13.61 -3.41 1.97
CA PHE A 78 -14.00 -3.55 0.58
C PHE A 78 -12.72 -3.70 -0.22
N ASN A 79 -12.62 -4.83 -0.91
CA ASN A 79 -11.53 -5.10 -1.82
C ASN A 79 -11.82 -4.31 -3.10
N VAL A 80 -10.95 -3.38 -3.45
CA VAL A 80 -11.01 -2.66 -4.73
C VAL A 80 -9.77 -2.99 -5.53
N SER A 81 -9.93 -3.11 -6.85
CA SER A 81 -8.77 -3.33 -7.71
C SER A 81 -7.83 -2.14 -7.62
N VAL A 82 -6.52 -2.37 -7.73
CA VAL A 82 -5.52 -1.30 -7.73
C VAL A 82 -5.86 -0.27 -8.81
N ALA A 83 -6.27 -0.70 -10.00
CA ALA A 83 -6.69 0.22 -11.06
C ALA A 83 -7.84 1.16 -10.64
N ALA A 84 -8.88 0.63 -9.99
CA ALA A 84 -10.01 1.42 -9.50
C ALA A 84 -9.64 2.32 -8.31
N HIS A 85 -8.73 1.88 -7.45
CA HIS A 85 -8.18 2.71 -6.38
C HIS A 85 -7.49 3.96 -6.96
N PHE A 86 -6.61 3.79 -7.95
CA PHE A 86 -5.90 4.91 -8.57
C PHE A 86 -6.82 5.87 -9.33
N TYR A 87 -7.84 5.34 -10.00
CA TYR A 87 -8.85 6.16 -10.67
C TYR A 87 -9.67 7.00 -9.68
N SER A 88 -10.15 6.38 -8.60
CA SER A 88 -11.01 7.06 -7.61
C SER A 88 -10.23 8.05 -6.74
N ARG A 89 -9.04 7.66 -6.25
CA ARG A 89 -8.25 8.44 -5.29
C ARG A 89 -7.41 9.52 -5.94
N HIS A 90 -6.75 9.20 -7.06
CA HIS A 90 -5.76 10.06 -7.72
C HIS A 90 -6.27 10.65 -9.04
N ARG A 91 -7.45 10.25 -9.51
CA ARG A 91 -7.98 10.61 -10.84
C ARG A 91 -7.04 10.19 -11.99
N ILE A 92 -6.30 9.11 -11.79
CA ILE A 92 -5.39 8.55 -12.78
C ILE A 92 -6.06 7.36 -13.45
N ARG A 93 -6.28 7.46 -14.77
CA ARG A 93 -6.69 6.32 -15.59
C ARG A 93 -5.43 5.62 -16.09
N LEU A 94 -5.25 4.37 -15.67
CA LEU A 94 -4.09 3.59 -16.07
C LEU A 94 -4.12 3.30 -17.58
N GLN A 95 -2.96 3.42 -18.24
CA GLN A 95 -2.81 3.05 -19.67
C GLN A 95 -2.67 1.54 -19.83
N TYR A 96 -1.97 0.90 -18.90
CA TYR A 96 -1.64 -0.51 -18.90
C TYR A 96 -2.14 -1.23 -17.63
N PRO A 97 -3.46 -1.22 -17.34
CA PRO A 97 -4.02 -1.82 -16.12
C PRO A 97 -3.84 -3.35 -16.05
N TYR A 98 -3.46 -3.99 -17.15
CA TYR A 98 -3.15 -5.42 -17.22
C TYR A 98 -1.71 -5.76 -16.79
N LEU A 99 -0.82 -4.78 -16.64
CA LEU A 99 0.52 -5.02 -16.13
C LEU A 99 0.51 -5.18 -14.61
N GLN A 100 1.48 -5.94 -14.12
CA GLN A 100 1.71 -6.24 -12.72
C GLN A 100 1.96 -4.96 -11.91
N CYS A 101 1.75 -5.08 -10.60
CA CYS A 101 2.08 -4.04 -9.65
C CYS A 101 3.38 -4.38 -8.93
N VAL A 102 4.13 -3.35 -8.56
CA VAL A 102 5.21 -3.45 -7.58
C VAL A 102 4.63 -3.59 -6.19
N ILE A 103 5.21 -4.50 -5.41
CA ILE A 103 4.88 -4.73 -4.00
C ILE A 103 5.88 -3.97 -3.14
N GLU A 104 5.35 -3.12 -2.26
CA GLU A 104 6.05 -2.52 -1.12
C GLU A 104 5.57 -3.24 0.14
N HIS A 105 6.47 -3.95 0.80
CA HIS A 105 6.14 -4.77 1.97
C HIS A 105 6.44 -4.01 3.27
N PHE A 106 5.45 -3.88 4.15
CA PHE A 106 5.61 -3.27 5.48
C PHE A 106 5.58 -4.35 6.56
N PRO A 107 6.72 -4.94 6.94
CA PRO A 107 6.75 -6.04 7.90
C PRO A 107 6.21 -5.63 9.27
N ARG A 108 6.40 -4.37 9.69
CA ARG A 108 5.91 -3.86 10.98
C ARG A 108 4.39 -3.70 11.05
N ARG A 109 3.72 -3.59 9.90
CA ARG A 109 2.26 -3.38 9.81
C ARG A 109 1.53 -4.58 9.22
N CYS A 110 2.27 -5.64 8.85
CA CYS A 110 1.74 -6.79 8.11
C CYS A 110 0.88 -6.38 6.90
N GLU A 111 1.29 -5.30 6.22
CA GLU A 111 0.55 -4.70 5.11
C GLU A 111 1.41 -4.66 3.85
N ASP A 112 0.81 -5.05 2.72
CA ASP A 112 1.39 -4.87 1.40
C ASP A 112 0.71 -3.70 0.70
N ARG A 113 1.51 -2.86 0.05
CA ARG A 113 1.03 -1.82 -0.86
C ARG A 113 1.41 -2.15 -2.28
N PHE A 114 0.51 -1.83 -3.20
CA PHE A 114 0.62 -2.18 -4.60
C PHE A 114 0.62 -0.93 -5.47
N TYR A 115 1.65 -0.78 -6.30
CA TYR A 115 1.81 0.36 -7.21
C TYR A 115 1.90 -0.13 -8.65
N PRO A 116 1.06 0.39 -9.59
CA PRO A 116 1.15 0.03 -10.99
C PRO A 116 2.55 0.31 -11.57
N LEU A 117 3.09 -0.63 -12.34
CA LEU A 117 4.43 -0.49 -12.96
C LEU A 117 4.60 0.82 -13.74
N GLU A 118 3.54 1.29 -14.41
CA GLU A 118 3.58 2.51 -15.23
C GLU A 118 3.67 3.82 -14.45
N LEU A 119 3.45 3.78 -13.13
CA LEU A 119 3.45 4.98 -12.28
C LEU A 119 4.75 5.15 -11.50
N LEU A 120 5.82 4.46 -11.91
CA LEU A 120 7.08 4.40 -11.17
C LEU A 120 8.28 4.73 -12.07
N GLU A 121 9.23 5.44 -11.48
CA GLU A 121 10.56 5.71 -12.04
C GLU A 121 11.65 5.30 -11.06
N PHE A 122 12.84 5.02 -11.56
CA PHE A 122 14.01 4.89 -10.69
C PHE A 122 14.44 6.24 -10.14
N VAL A 123 14.90 6.23 -8.90
CA VAL A 123 15.56 7.38 -8.29
C VAL A 123 17.02 7.36 -8.69
N ASP A 124 17.52 8.48 -9.20
CA ASP A 124 18.93 8.67 -9.45
C ASP A 124 19.64 8.86 -8.10
N GLU A 125 20.70 8.08 -7.83
CA GLU A 125 21.43 8.11 -6.54
C GLU A 125 21.99 9.50 -6.18
N LYS A 126 22.14 10.39 -7.17
CA LYS A 126 22.60 11.78 -7.00
C LYS A 126 21.52 12.73 -6.45
N GLU A 127 20.24 12.35 -6.48
CA GLU A 127 19.15 13.16 -5.93
C GLU A 127 18.97 12.96 -4.41
N GLU A 128 19.60 11.94 -3.81
CA GLU A 128 19.38 11.59 -2.40
C GLU A 128 20.02 12.57 -1.39
N ASP A 129 21.00 13.37 -1.82
CA ASP A 129 21.69 14.33 -0.94
C ASP A 129 20.79 15.50 -0.49
N TYR A 130 19.60 15.66 -1.09
CA TYR A 130 18.69 16.78 -0.80
C TYR A 130 17.38 16.39 -0.09
N ILE A 131 17.10 15.11 0.14
CA ILE A 131 15.84 14.65 0.76
C ILE A 131 16.12 13.89 2.06
N GLY A 132 17.00 14.45 2.90
CA GLY A 132 17.12 14.06 4.30
C GLY A 132 16.10 14.84 5.15
N PHE A 133 14.85 14.39 5.24
CA PHE A 133 13.98 14.86 6.32
C PHE A 133 14.42 14.16 7.61
N GLN A 134 15.08 14.92 8.49
CA GLN A 134 15.24 14.57 9.91
C GLN A 134 13.85 14.39 10.53
N LEU A 135 13.51 13.14 10.85
CA LEU A 135 12.57 12.89 11.94
C LEU A 135 13.39 13.12 13.22
N ASP A 136 13.24 14.30 13.82
CA ASP A 136 13.70 14.55 15.18
C ASP A 136 12.94 13.58 16.12
N ASP A 137 13.58 12.47 16.44
CA ASP A 137 13.23 11.65 17.60
C ASP A 137 13.55 12.47 18.86
N LYS A 138 12.66 13.39 19.25
CA LYS A 138 12.65 13.94 20.60
C LYS A 138 11.75 13.05 21.47
N PRO A 139 12.30 12.35 22.47
CA PRO A 139 11.47 11.75 23.50
C PRO A 139 10.89 12.89 24.34
N LEU A 140 9.57 13.06 24.33
CA LEU A 140 8.90 13.86 25.35
C LEU A 140 8.54 12.91 26.49
N TYR A 141 8.86 13.34 27.72
CA TYR A 141 8.67 12.69 29.03
C TYR A 141 9.86 11.92 29.58
N SER A 142 10.73 12.68 30.25
CA SER A 142 11.27 12.29 31.56
C SER A 142 11.12 13.48 32.53
N GLU A 143 10.23 13.29 33.51
CA GLU A 143 10.30 13.71 34.92
C GLU A 143 10.65 15.17 35.27
N VAL A 144 9.77 15.86 36.00
CA VAL A 144 10.03 16.25 37.40
C VAL A 144 8.70 16.34 38.17
N SER A 145 8.65 15.59 39.26
CA SER A 145 7.66 15.59 40.35
C SER A 145 7.53 16.96 41.02
N ASP A 146 6.33 17.36 41.45
CA ASP A 146 6.16 17.76 42.86
C ASP A 146 4.70 17.83 43.33
N LYS A 147 4.58 17.34 44.55
CA LYS A 147 3.46 17.11 45.48
C LYS A 147 2.37 18.20 45.51
N LEU A 148 1.12 17.74 45.64
CA LEU A 148 0.15 18.29 46.60
C LEU A 148 -0.90 17.22 46.95
N GLN A 149 -0.92 16.83 48.23
CA GLN A 149 -1.99 16.07 48.88
C GLN A 149 -3.21 16.98 49.07
N ILE A 150 -4.43 16.40 49.08
CA ILE A 150 -5.51 16.61 50.06
C ILE A 150 -6.68 15.65 49.73
N ASP A 151 -6.79 14.64 50.60
CA ASP A 151 -7.94 14.03 51.28
C ASP A 151 -9.36 13.94 50.69
N LYS A 152 -9.87 12.70 50.87
CA LYS A 152 -11.18 12.28 51.45
C LYS A 152 -12.45 12.16 50.60
N GLU A 153 -12.79 10.88 50.41
CA GLU A 153 -14.01 10.18 50.86
C GLU A 153 -15.34 10.30 50.09
N THR A 154 -16.04 9.15 50.13
CA THR A 154 -17.44 8.81 49.78
C THR A 154 -17.75 8.62 48.29
N SER A 155 -18.54 7.65 47.84
CA SER A 155 -19.20 6.46 48.43
C SER A 155 -19.98 5.78 47.30
N ASP A 156 -19.95 4.45 47.28
CA ASP A 156 -21.04 3.51 46.95
C ASP A 156 -21.81 3.51 45.60
N SER A 157 -21.95 2.27 45.11
CA SER A 157 -23.12 1.66 44.43
C SER A 157 -23.36 2.02 42.96
N ASP A 158 -23.85 1.19 42.03
CA ASP A 158 -24.26 -0.22 41.97
C ASP A 158 -24.64 -0.51 40.48
N LYS A 159 -24.68 -1.80 40.09
CA LYS A 159 -25.55 -2.43 39.05
C LYS A 159 -25.22 -2.37 37.54
N ASN A 160 -24.90 -3.57 37.03
CA ASN A 160 -25.55 -4.34 35.94
C ASN A 160 -26.31 -3.61 34.81
N MET A 161 -26.00 -3.95 33.55
CA MET A 161 -26.96 -4.66 32.68
C MET A 161 -26.24 -5.27 31.46
N GLU A 162 -26.44 -6.58 31.30
CA GLU A 162 -26.31 -7.32 30.05
C GLU A 162 -27.30 -6.73 29.03
N ASP A 163 -26.90 -6.63 27.77
CA ASP A 163 -27.87 -6.66 26.67
C ASP A 163 -27.28 -7.49 25.52
N THR A 164 -27.80 -8.70 25.46
CA THR A 164 -27.68 -9.68 24.40
C THR A 164 -28.60 -9.25 23.26
N LEU A 165 -28.05 -8.93 22.08
CA LEU A 165 -28.85 -8.81 20.86
C LEU A 165 -28.58 -9.99 19.94
N HIS A 166 -29.51 -10.95 20.01
CA HIS A 166 -29.80 -11.93 18.97
C HIS A 166 -30.17 -11.19 17.67
N PHE A 167 -29.46 -11.48 16.60
CA PHE A 167 -29.95 -11.31 15.23
C PHE A 167 -30.03 -12.70 14.62
N GLU A 168 -31.22 -13.30 14.74
CA GLU A 168 -31.69 -14.30 13.78
C GLU A 168 -32.15 -13.51 12.56
N ASP A 169 -31.48 -13.68 11.42
CA ASP A 169 -32.04 -13.32 10.12
C ASP A 169 -31.94 -14.56 9.24
N ASP A 170 -33.10 -15.19 9.10
CA ASP A 170 -33.43 -16.24 8.14
C ASP A 170 -33.06 -15.78 6.73
N PHE A 171 -32.15 -16.50 6.08
CA PHE A 171 -31.92 -16.35 4.64
C PHE A 171 -32.44 -17.60 3.93
N ASP A 172 -33.71 -17.52 3.55
CA ASP A 172 -34.42 -18.50 2.76
C ASP A 172 -33.69 -18.82 1.43
N GLU A 173 -33.78 -20.10 1.10
CA GLU A 173 -33.44 -20.70 -0.19
C GLU A 173 -34.09 -19.95 -1.37
N MET A 174 -33.29 -19.65 -2.39
CA MET A 174 -33.80 -19.66 -3.76
C MET A 174 -32.82 -20.38 -4.67
N GLU A 175 -33.15 -21.65 -4.91
CA GLU A 175 -32.77 -22.39 -6.11
C GLU A 175 -33.42 -21.77 -7.37
N GLY A 176 -32.73 -21.94 -8.50
CA GLY A 176 -33.33 -21.91 -9.83
C GLY A 176 -33.19 -20.57 -10.56
N TRP A 177 -32.23 -20.48 -11.49
CA TRP A 177 -32.41 -20.55 -12.96
C TRP A 177 -31.04 -20.44 -13.63
#